data_AF-A0A059C615-F1
#
_entry.id   AF-A0A059C615-F1
#
_cell.length_a   1.000
_cell.length_b   1.000
_cell.length_c   1.000
_cell.angle_alpha   90.00
_cell.angle_beta   90.00
_cell.angle_gamma   90.00
#
_symmetry.space_group_name_H-M   'P 1'
#
loop_
_entity.id
_entity.type
_entity.pdbx_description
1 polymer ?
#
loop_
_entity_poly.entity_id
_entity_poly.type
_entity_poly.pdbx_seq_one_letter_code
_entity_poly.pdbx_strand_id
1 'polypeptide(L)'
;MSGPVLPLKAALLLNHDPTGPSRLLSTIAKQEGIKADPIPLRQFLDFLKCGKLQTETFFIGPNQYLVTSIHENWFCARCMSASNSAGEGAIVMQTTAFILVALYDGSIGAASGAVMAADQFAWQLNRKNL
;
A
#
# COMPACT_ATOMS: atom_id res chain seq x y z
N MET A 1 19.43 17.75 13.84
CA MET A 1 18.92 16.57 14.56
C MET A 1 17.90 15.90 13.65
N SER A 2 18.28 14.80 13.01
CA SER A 2 17.36 14.02 12.17
C SER A 2 16.39 13.29 13.11
N GLY A 3 15.09 13.44 12.92
CA GLY A 3 14.08 12.66 13.65
C GLY A 3 14.26 11.15 13.42
N PRO A 4 13.52 10.30 14.15
CA PRO A 4 13.58 8.86 13.93
C PRO A 4 13.27 8.53 12.47
N VAL A 5 14.15 7.76 11.83
CA VAL A 5 13.89 7.22 10.48
C VAL A 5 12.79 6.19 10.64
N LEU A 6 11.56 6.59 10.32
CA LEU A 6 10.44 5.66 10.30
C LEU A 6 10.54 4.80 9.03
N PRO A 7 10.34 3.46 9.15
CA PRO A 7 10.39 2.58 7.99
C PRO A 7 9.25 2.85 7.01
N LEU A 8 8.15 3.43 7.48
CA LEU A 8 7.00 3.85 6.68
C LEU A 8 6.79 5.35 6.84
N LYS A 9 6.56 6.01 5.71
CA LYS A 9 6.13 7.42 5.64
C LYS A 9 4.65 7.55 5.95
N ALA A 10 3.87 6.56 5.52
CA ALA A 10 2.41 6.63 5.46
C ALA A 10 1.81 5.23 5.31
N ALA A 11 0.63 4.99 5.88
CA ALA A 11 -0.17 3.80 5.61
C ALA A 11 -1.67 4.11 5.50
N LEU A 12 -2.36 3.37 4.63
CA LEU A 12 -3.81 3.31 4.50
C LEU A 12 -4.28 1.87 4.72
N LEU A 13 -5.35 1.73 5.49
CA LEU A 13 -6.06 0.48 5.67
C LEU A 13 -7.44 0.57 5.01
N LEU A 14 -7.69 -0.32 4.05
CA LEU A 14 -8.91 -0.35 3.26
C LEU A 14 -9.72 -1.59 3.64
N ASN A 15 -11.04 -1.43 3.79
CA ASN A 15 -11.92 -2.58 3.96
C ASN A 15 -11.91 -3.44 2.69
N HIS A 16 -11.73 -4.74 2.85
CA HIS A 16 -11.80 -5.70 1.76
C HIS A 16 -12.57 -6.95 2.21
N ASP A 17 -13.87 -6.96 1.94
CA ASP A 17 -14.64 -8.20 2.03
C ASP A 17 -14.73 -8.82 0.62
N PRO A 18 -14.00 -9.90 0.33
CA PRO A 18 -14.08 -10.59 -0.96
C PRO A 18 -15.42 -11.29 -1.18
N THR A 19 -16.20 -11.51 -0.11
CA THR A 19 -17.51 -12.19 -0.11
C THR A 19 -18.70 -11.24 0.03
N GLY A 20 -18.47 -10.02 0.49
CA GLY A 20 -19.48 -9.02 0.79
C GLY A 20 -19.88 -8.19 -0.42
N PRO A 21 -21.06 -7.55 -0.39
CA PRO A 21 -21.46 -6.63 -1.45
C PRO A 21 -20.48 -5.46 -1.52
N SER A 22 -19.94 -5.18 -2.70
CA SER A 22 -18.92 -4.17 -3.03
C SER A 22 -19.22 -2.72 -2.60
N ARG A 23 -20.33 -2.46 -1.90
CA ARG A 23 -20.88 -1.14 -1.57
C ARG A 23 -20.44 -0.61 -0.19
N LEU A 24 -19.74 -1.41 0.63
CA LEU A 24 -19.23 -1.03 1.96
C LEU A 24 -17.70 -0.82 1.99
N LEU A 25 -17.13 -0.39 0.87
CA LEU A 25 -15.70 -0.16 0.73
C LEU A 25 -15.36 1.25 1.21
N SER A 26 -14.99 1.37 2.48
CA SER A 26 -14.51 2.61 3.09
C SER A 26 -13.03 2.49 3.46
N THR A 27 -12.32 3.62 3.40
CA THR A 27 -11.04 3.76 4.10
C THR A 27 -11.32 3.63 5.60
N ILE A 28 -10.78 2.59 6.23
CA ILE A 28 -11.00 2.32 7.67
C ILE A 28 -10.11 3.25 8.49
N ALA A 29 -8.86 3.41 8.06
CA ALA A 29 -7.90 4.27 8.72
C ALA A 29 -6.88 4.84 7.74
N LYS A 30 -6.48 6.09 8.00
CA LYS A 30 -5.46 6.82 7.25
C LYS A 30 -4.58 7.52 8.28
N GLN A 31 -3.26 7.32 8.21
CA GLN A 31 -2.35 8.04 9.10
C GLN A 31 -2.48 9.56 8.91
N GLU A 32 -2.45 10.30 10.02
CA GLU A 32 -2.50 11.75 10.03
C GLU A 32 -1.37 12.35 9.18
N GLY A 33 -1.69 13.33 8.32
CA GLY A 33 -0.72 13.98 7.43
C GLY A 33 -0.54 13.34 6.04
N ILE A 34 -1.20 12.21 5.75
CA ILE A 34 -1.18 11.65 4.38
C ILE A 34 -1.98 12.55 3.43
N LYS A 35 -1.32 13.16 2.44
CA LYS A 35 -1.99 13.80 1.26
C LYS A 35 -2.23 12.79 0.13
N ALA A 36 -2.58 11.56 0.48
CA ALA A 36 -3.28 10.70 -0.46
C ALA A 36 -4.72 11.21 -0.46
N ASP A 37 -5.09 11.97 -1.48
CA ASP A 37 -6.50 12.02 -1.88
C ASP A 37 -7.03 10.59 -1.89
N PRO A 38 -8.32 10.37 -1.57
CA PRO A 38 -8.88 9.03 -1.64
C PRO A 38 -8.42 8.42 -2.95
N ILE A 39 -7.63 7.35 -2.85
CA ILE A 39 -7.29 6.51 -3.99
C ILE A 39 -8.62 6.36 -4.75
N PRO A 40 -8.66 6.46 -6.09
CA PRO A 40 -9.85 6.02 -6.82
C PRO A 40 -10.05 4.53 -6.51
N LEU A 41 -10.68 4.24 -5.36
CA LEU A 41 -10.58 2.96 -4.65
C LEU A 41 -11.08 1.86 -5.56
N ARG A 42 -12.10 2.18 -6.36
CA ARG A 42 -12.63 1.32 -7.39
C ARG A 42 -11.58 0.92 -8.44
N GLN A 43 -10.87 1.88 -9.04
CA GLN A 43 -9.84 1.58 -10.05
C GLN A 43 -8.69 0.78 -9.46
N PHE A 44 -8.26 1.12 -8.24
CA PHE A 44 -7.20 0.39 -7.55
C PHE A 44 -7.62 -1.04 -7.20
N LEU A 45 -8.84 -1.26 -6.75
CA LEU A 45 -9.37 -2.60 -6.48
C LEU A 45 -9.61 -3.40 -7.76
N ASP A 46 -10.11 -2.77 -8.82
CA ASP A 46 -10.25 -3.40 -10.13
C ASP A 46 -8.89 -3.87 -10.64
N PHE A 47 -7.84 -3.06 -10.48
CA PHE A 47 -6.45 -3.43 -10.73
C PHE A 47 -6.01 -4.66 -9.91
N LEU A 48 -6.31 -4.69 -8.59
CA LEU A 48 -6.00 -5.84 -7.74
C LEU A 48 -6.71 -7.13 -8.18
N LYS A 49 -7.92 -7.01 -8.76
CA LYS A 49 -8.71 -8.14 -9.25
C LYS A 49 -8.30 -8.61 -10.66
N CYS A 50 -7.70 -7.75 -11.47
CA CYS A 50 -7.34 -8.06 -12.86
C CYS A 50 -6.23 -9.12 -13.01
N GLY A 51 -5.53 -9.49 -11.93
CA GLY A 51 -4.57 -10.61 -11.90
C GLY A 51 -3.31 -10.43 -12.75
N LYS A 52 -3.19 -9.34 -13.53
CA LYS A 52 -2.08 -9.02 -14.43
C LYS A 52 -1.16 -7.94 -13.87
N LEU A 53 -0.79 -8.07 -12.60
CA LEU A 53 -0.02 -7.07 -11.86
C LEU A 53 1.40 -6.82 -12.41
N GLN A 54 1.95 -7.72 -13.24
CA GLN A 54 3.38 -7.72 -13.64
C GLN A 54 3.82 -6.52 -14.50
N THR A 55 2.92 -5.88 -15.23
CA THR A 55 3.23 -4.73 -16.11
C THR A 55 2.31 -3.54 -15.89
N GLU A 56 1.45 -3.61 -14.88
CA GLU A 56 0.43 -2.61 -14.69
C GLU A 56 0.89 -1.52 -13.71
N THR A 57 0.40 -0.31 -13.97
CA THR A 57 0.57 0.84 -13.08
C THR A 57 -0.74 1.16 -12.41
N PHE A 58 -0.67 1.68 -11.20
CA PHE A 58 -1.83 2.19 -10.47
C PHE A 58 -1.52 3.55 -9.86
N PHE A 59 -2.56 4.25 -9.40
CA PHE A 59 -2.41 5.57 -8.78
C PHE A 59 -2.70 5.51 -7.28
N ILE A 60 -1.89 6.21 -6.49
CA ILE A 60 -2.21 6.59 -5.12
C ILE A 60 -2.19 8.12 -5.06
N GLY A 61 -3.36 8.73 -4.88
CA GLY A 61 -3.51 10.17 -5.06
C GLY A 61 -3.04 10.60 -6.45
N PRO A 62 -2.17 11.62 -6.59
CA PRO A 62 -1.67 12.08 -7.87
C PRO A 62 -0.49 11.25 -8.43
N ASN A 63 0.07 10.32 -7.64
CA ASN A 63 1.30 9.63 -7.98
C ASN A 63 1.03 8.30 -8.68
N GLN A 64 1.73 8.04 -9.79
CA GLN A 64 1.69 6.76 -10.50
C GLN A 64 2.75 5.81 -9.95
N TYR A 65 2.38 4.56 -9.70
CA TYR A 65 3.26 3.51 -9.21
C TYR A 65 3.33 2.35 -10.20
N LEU A 66 4.53 1.85 -10.45
CA LEU A 66 4.81 0.66 -11.26
C LEU A 66 5.12 -0.51 -10.33
N VAL A 67 4.43 -1.65 -10.50
CA VAL A 67 4.73 -2.87 -9.75
C VAL A 67 6.12 -3.38 -10.11
N THR A 68 6.94 -3.71 -9.10
CA THR A 68 8.31 -4.18 -9.29
C THR A 68 8.56 -5.60 -8.79
N SER A 69 7.79 -6.07 -7.81
CA SER A 69 7.87 -7.45 -7.34
C SER A 69 6.51 -7.92 -6.82
N ILE A 70 6.14 -9.15 -7.14
CA ILE A 70 4.86 -9.75 -6.75
C ILE A 70 5.15 -11.02 -5.97
N HIS A 71 4.43 -11.16 -4.87
CA HIS A 71 4.39 -12.33 -4.00
C HIS A 71 2.93 -12.78 -3.86
N GLU A 72 2.69 -13.90 -3.17
CA GLU A 72 1.37 -14.55 -3.15
C GLU A 72 0.22 -13.61 -2.74
N ASN A 73 0.39 -12.84 -1.67
CA ASN A 73 -0.65 -11.95 -1.12
C ASN A 73 -0.20 -10.48 -1.05
N TRP A 74 0.95 -10.13 -1.63
CA TRP A 74 1.46 -8.76 -1.57
C TRP A 74 2.40 -8.45 -2.73
N PHE A 75 2.60 -7.17 -3.01
CA PHE A 75 3.53 -6.70 -4.02
C PHE A 75 4.17 -5.36 -3.63
N CYS A 76 5.35 -5.10 -4.19
CA CYS A 76 6.00 -3.81 -4.13
C CYS A 76 5.77 -3.04 -5.42
N ALA A 77 5.70 -1.72 -5.31
CA ALA A 77 5.67 -0.82 -6.42
C ALA A 77 6.58 0.39 -6.19
N ARG A 78 7.08 0.98 -7.27
CA ARG A 78 7.91 2.18 -7.25
C ARG A 78 7.14 3.34 -7.86
N CYS A 79 7.20 4.48 -7.18
CA CYS A 79 6.60 5.72 -7.68
C CYS A 79 7.40 6.19 -8.90
N MET A 80 6.70 6.34 -10.02
CA MET A 80 7.24 6.87 -11.28
C MET A 80 7.21 8.40 -11.30
N SER A 81 6.34 9.00 -10.49
CA SER A 81 6.11 10.44 -10.41
C SER A 81 6.85 11.10 -9.24
N ALA A 82 7.74 10.38 -8.56
CA ALA A 82 8.40 10.87 -7.36
C ALA A 82 9.28 12.10 -7.67
N SER A 83 9.00 13.21 -6.97
CA SER A 83 9.81 14.43 -7.06
C SER A 83 11.04 14.41 -6.15
N ASN A 84 11.18 13.41 -5.27
CA ASN A 84 12.33 13.26 -4.38
C ASN A 84 13.44 12.42 -5.02
N SER A 85 14.69 12.85 -4.84
CA SER A 85 15.87 12.15 -5.38
C SER A 85 16.13 10.79 -4.73
N ALA A 86 15.59 10.57 -3.52
CA ALA A 86 15.67 9.28 -2.81
C ALA A 86 14.71 8.22 -3.40
N GLY A 87 13.72 8.65 -4.17
CA GLY A 87 12.62 7.83 -4.67
C GLY A 87 11.59 7.48 -3.60
N GLU A 88 10.44 6.99 -4.05
CA GLU A 88 9.31 6.60 -3.20
C GLU A 88 8.78 5.25 -3.69
N GLY A 89 8.25 4.44 -2.77
CA GLY A 89 7.60 3.18 -3.10
C GLY A 89 6.37 2.90 -2.26
N ALA A 90 5.62 1.91 -2.73
CA ALA A 90 4.43 1.40 -2.08
C ALA A 90 4.57 -0.11 -1.87
N ILE A 91 4.01 -0.59 -0.78
CA ILE A 91 3.81 -2.01 -0.48
C ILE A 91 2.30 -2.20 -0.32
N VAL A 92 1.75 -3.15 -1.05
CA VAL A 92 0.32 -3.46 -0.99
C VAL A 92 0.19 -4.90 -0.52
N MET A 93 -0.46 -5.10 0.63
CA MET A 93 -0.70 -6.42 1.21
C MET A 93 -2.20 -6.68 1.30
N GLN A 94 -2.61 -7.82 0.78
CA GLN A 94 -3.97 -8.34 0.92
C GLN A 94 -4.03 -9.30 2.10
N THR A 95 -4.99 -9.07 2.97
CA THR A 95 -5.34 -9.96 4.08
C THR A 95 -6.75 -10.52 3.83
N THR A 96 -7.25 -11.33 4.75
CA THR A 96 -8.60 -11.89 4.65
C THR A 96 -9.72 -10.86 4.70
N ALA A 97 -9.49 -9.72 5.36
CA ALA A 97 -10.51 -8.69 5.61
C ALA A 97 -10.10 -7.27 5.16
N PHE A 98 -8.81 -7.05 4.88
CA PHE A 98 -8.29 -5.72 4.54
C PHE A 98 -7.25 -5.74 3.43
N ILE A 99 -7.09 -4.56 2.82
CA ILE A 99 -5.91 -4.22 2.03
C ILE A 99 -5.12 -3.16 2.77
N LEU A 100 -3.86 -3.47 3.07
CA LEU A 100 -2.90 -2.52 3.62
C LEU A 100 -2.08 -1.91 2.47
N VAL A 101 -2.08 -0.59 2.38
CA VAL A 101 -1.23 0.17 1.46
C VAL A 101 -0.24 0.98 2.29
N ALA A 102 1.04 0.63 2.23
CA ALA A 102 2.11 1.28 2.99
C ALA A 102 3.09 1.98 2.05
N LEU A 103 3.37 3.26 2.29
CA LEU A 103 4.31 4.07 1.52
C LEU A 103 5.60 4.28 2.29
N TYR A 104 6.71 4.29 1.58
CA TYR A 104 8.04 4.55 2.12
C TYR A 104 8.85 5.46 1.18
N ASP A 105 9.70 6.29 1.77
CA ASP A 105 10.72 7.03 1.02
C ASP A 105 12.01 6.21 0.97
N GLY A 106 12.78 6.32 -0.11
CA GLY A 106 14.11 5.74 -0.25
C GLY A 106 14.26 4.66 -1.31
N SER A 107 15.42 4.01 -1.29
CA SER A 107 15.86 3.01 -2.27
C SER A 107 15.31 1.61 -1.97
N ILE A 108 15.77 0.61 -2.73
CA ILE A 108 15.43 -0.81 -2.52
C ILE A 108 15.79 -1.27 -1.08
N GLY A 109 16.87 -0.74 -0.50
CA GLY A 109 17.23 -1.07 0.90
C GLY A 109 16.19 -0.58 1.91
N ALA A 110 15.57 0.57 1.67
CA ALA A 110 14.45 1.07 2.48
C ALA A 110 13.19 0.20 2.29
N ALA A 111 12.99 -0.37 1.10
CA ALA A 111 11.87 -1.25 0.81
C ALA A 111 11.86 -2.48 1.73
N SER A 112 13.02 -3.12 1.99
CA SER A 112 13.09 -4.28 2.88
C SER A 112 12.63 -3.96 4.31
N GLY A 113 13.07 -2.83 4.86
CA GLY A 113 12.62 -2.37 6.19
C GLY A 113 11.14 -2.01 6.22
N ALA A 114 10.63 -1.39 5.15
CA ALA A 114 9.22 -1.07 4.98
C ALA A 114 8.35 -2.34 4.90
N VAL A 115 8.80 -3.38 4.18
CA VAL A 115 8.11 -4.68 4.09
C VAL A 115 8.02 -5.33 5.46
N MET A 116 9.12 -5.37 6.23
CA MET A 116 9.10 -5.93 7.58
C MET A 116 8.10 -5.21 8.49
N ALA A 117 8.07 -3.87 8.44
CA ALA A 117 7.13 -3.09 9.24
C ALA A 117 5.67 -3.31 8.82
N ALA A 118 5.40 -3.37 7.50
CA ALA A 118 4.07 -3.63 6.96
C ALA A 118 3.59 -5.06 7.29
N ASP A 119 4.47 -6.06 7.19
CA ASP A 119 4.17 -7.46 7.51
C ASP A 119 3.85 -7.64 9.00
N GLN A 120 4.67 -7.04 9.87
CA GLN A 120 4.41 -7.03 11.31
C GLN A 120 3.05 -6.40 11.64
N PHE A 121 2.68 -5.31 10.97
CA PHE A 121 1.38 -4.66 11.15
C PHE A 121 0.21 -5.54 10.66
N ALA A 122 0.33 -6.11 9.45
CA ALA A 122 -0.66 -7.03 8.89
C ALA A 122 -0.89 -8.25 9.79
N TRP A 123 0.19 -8.80 10.36
CA TRP A 123 0.10 -9.90 11.31
C TRP A 123 -0.65 -9.55 12.60
N GLN A 124 -0.47 -8.33 13.12
CA GLN A 124 -1.22 -7.85 14.28
C GLN A 124 -2.72 -7.67 13.98
N LEU A 125 -3.07 -7.24 12.77
CA LEU A 125 -4.47 -7.13 12.33
C LEU A 125 -5.12 -8.51 12.25
N ASN A 126 -4.46 -9.46 11.56
CA ASN A 126 -4.96 -10.84 11.43
C ASN A 126 -5.15 -11.52 12.79
N ARG A 127 -4.24 -11.31 13.75
CA ARG A 127 -4.38 -11.86 15.12
C ARG A 127 -5.60 -11.35 15.87
N LYS A 128 -6.10 -10.18 15.52
CA LYS A 128 -7.26 -9.57 16.18
C LYS A 128 -8.59 -9.94 15.51
N ASN A 129 -8.59 -10.82 14.51
CA ASN A 129 -9.75 -11.14 13.65
C ASN A 129 -10.44 -9.87 13.13
N LEU A 130 -9.65 -8.84 12.85
CA LEU A 130 -10.12 -7.67 12.15
C LEU A 130 -9.98 -7.97 10.66
#